data_AF-E0Q4V1-F1
#
_entry.id   AF-E0Q4V1-F1
#
_cell.length_a   1.000
_cell.length_b   1.000
_cell.length_c   1.000
_cell.angle_alpha   90.00
_cell.angle_beta   90.00
_cell.angle_gamma   90.00
#
_symmetry.space_group_name_H-M   'P 1'
#
loop_
_entity.id
_entity.type
_entity.pdbx_description
1 polymer ?
#
loop_
_entity_poly.entity_id
_entity_poly.type
_entity_poly.pdbx_seq_one_letter_code
_entity_poly.pdbx_strand_id
1 'polypeptide(L)'
;MMIRRKYGDQRFRDETNLIRLVEHLERAHRDASAVASAQELEGDYMRFNSVAMDMVQAQESARKLSDEFRNETPELPWSELRALRNVIVHQYDEIESYALYESATTSARHLLSRLRPYVDAIED
;
A
#
# COMPACT_ATOMS: atom_id res chain seq x y z
N MET A 1 23.25 27.03 -4.42
CA MET A 1 21.91 27.30 -3.84
C MET A 1 20.77 26.53 -4.54
N MET A 2 21.02 25.64 -5.52
CA MET A 2 19.94 24.84 -6.17
C MET A 2 19.69 23.47 -5.51
N ILE A 3 20.65 22.96 -4.74
CA ILE A 3 20.59 21.64 -4.11
C ILE A 3 19.47 21.62 -3.06
N ARG A 4 19.51 22.46 -2.02
CA ARG A 4 18.49 22.46 -0.93
C ARG A 4 17.01 22.56 -1.39
N ARG A 5 16.71 23.25 -2.50
CA ARG A 5 15.33 23.36 -3.03
C ARG A 5 14.83 22.05 -3.63
N LYS A 6 15.71 21.31 -4.31
CA LYS A 6 15.39 20.01 -4.95
C LYS A 6 15.09 18.91 -3.92
N TYR A 7 15.75 18.96 -2.75
CA TYR A 7 15.53 17.98 -1.67
C TYR A 7 14.20 18.23 -0.96
N GLY A 8 13.82 19.49 -0.73
CA GLY A 8 12.49 19.83 -0.19
C GLY A 8 11.36 19.33 -1.11
N ASP A 9 11.49 19.55 -2.42
CA ASP A 9 10.50 19.07 -3.40
C ASP A 9 10.46 17.54 -3.49
N GLN A 10 11.58 16.84 -3.26
CA GLN A 10 11.62 15.37 -3.27
C GLN A 10 11.00 14.79 -1.99
N ARG A 11 11.41 15.30 -0.82
CA ARG A 11 10.87 14.89 0.48
C ARG A 11 9.35 15.05 0.53
N PHE A 12 8.83 16.21 0.12
CA PHE A 12 7.38 16.46 0.06
C PHE A 12 6.65 15.46 -0.86
N ARG A 13 7.25 15.11 -2.01
CA ARG A 13 6.67 14.09 -2.91
C ARG A 13 6.69 12.70 -2.29
N ASP A 14 7.76 12.34 -1.59
CA ASP A 14 7.85 11.04 -0.91
C ASP A 14 6.83 10.93 0.22
N GLU A 15 6.69 11.96 1.05
CA GLU A 15 5.66 12.04 2.10
C GLU A 15 4.25 11.97 1.52
N THR A 16 3.97 12.72 0.45
CA THR A 16 2.67 12.64 -0.25
C THR A 16 2.39 11.25 -0.81
N ASN A 17 3.40 10.57 -1.36
CA ASN A 17 3.24 9.20 -1.87
C ASN A 17 3.04 8.20 -0.73
N LEU A 18 3.67 8.40 0.42
CA LEU A 18 3.48 7.56 1.60
C LEU A 18 2.06 7.71 2.17
N ILE A 19 1.54 8.94 2.27
CA ILE A 19 0.16 9.21 2.68
C ILE A 19 -0.81 8.47 1.76
N ARG A 20 -0.69 8.66 0.45
CA ARG A 20 -1.55 7.97 -0.55
C ARG A 20 -1.46 6.46 -0.45
N LEU A 21 -0.25 5.91 -0.30
CA LEU A 21 -0.03 4.48 -0.09
C LEU A 21 -0.86 3.99 1.10
N VAL A 22 -0.78 4.68 2.25
CA VAL A 22 -1.52 4.33 3.46
C VAL A 22 -3.03 4.43 3.22
N GLU A 23 -3.53 5.50 2.60
CA GLU A 23 -4.97 5.63 2.29
C GLU A 23 -5.49 4.48 1.40
N HIS A 24 -4.70 4.04 0.42
CA HIS A 24 -5.04 2.90 -0.44
C HIS A 24 -5.08 1.59 0.34
N LEU A 25 -4.08 1.31 1.20
CA LEU A 25 -4.13 0.17 2.12
C LEU A 25 -5.33 0.26 3.08
N GLU A 26 -5.65 1.48 3.51
CA GLU A 26 -6.86 1.93 4.20
C GLU A 26 -8.14 1.27 3.70
N ARG A 27 -8.45 1.65 2.46
CA ARG A 27 -9.66 1.25 1.77
C ARG A 27 -9.64 -0.22 1.40
N ALA A 28 -8.53 -0.73 0.88
CA ALA A 28 -8.39 -2.16 0.59
C ALA A 28 -8.65 -3.01 1.83
N HIS A 29 -8.07 -2.63 2.98
CA HIS A 29 -8.27 -3.35 4.24
C HIS A 29 -9.71 -3.30 4.72
N ARG A 30 -10.31 -2.11 4.72
CA ARG A 30 -11.69 -1.92 5.12
C ARG A 30 -12.65 -2.76 4.28
N ASP A 31 -12.51 -2.68 2.96
CA ASP A 31 -13.43 -3.31 2.01
C ASP A 31 -13.27 -4.84 2.03
N ALA A 32 -12.04 -5.35 2.07
CA ALA A 32 -11.79 -6.79 2.19
C ALA A 32 -12.28 -7.34 3.55
N SER A 33 -12.11 -6.57 4.63
CA SER A 33 -12.56 -7.00 5.97
C SER A 33 -14.08 -6.94 6.15
N ALA A 34 -14.82 -6.39 5.18
CA ALA A 34 -16.28 -6.37 5.20
C ALA A 34 -16.92 -7.72 4.83
N VAL A 35 -16.14 -8.68 4.35
CA VAL A 35 -16.55 -10.05 4.03
C VAL A 35 -15.71 -11.07 4.80
N ALA A 36 -16.27 -12.26 5.06
CA ALA A 36 -15.68 -13.23 5.98
C ALA A 36 -14.67 -14.18 5.32
N SER A 37 -14.56 -14.17 3.99
CA SER A 37 -13.66 -15.07 3.25
C SER A 37 -13.29 -14.54 1.86
N ALA A 38 -12.26 -15.14 1.26
CA ALA A 38 -11.87 -14.90 -0.12
C ALA A 38 -12.99 -15.25 -1.11
N GLN A 39 -13.73 -16.33 -0.85
CA GLN A 39 -14.86 -16.76 -1.69
C GLN A 39 -16.01 -15.75 -1.66
N GLU A 40 -16.30 -15.16 -0.49
CA GLU A 40 -17.28 -14.08 -0.39
C GLU A 40 -16.80 -12.80 -1.09
N LEU A 41 -15.49 -12.50 -1.03
CA LEU A 41 -14.91 -11.37 -1.76
C LEU A 41 -15.04 -11.58 -3.27
N GLU A 42 -14.68 -12.75 -3.77
CA GLU A 42 -14.76 -13.12 -5.19
C GLU A 42 -16.21 -13.09 -5.71
N GLY A 43 -17.16 -13.52 -4.88
CA GLY A 43 -18.59 -13.47 -5.19
C GLY A 43 -19.16 -12.05 -5.29
N ASP A 44 -18.48 -11.04 -4.74
CA ASP A 44 -18.83 -9.63 -4.85
C ASP A 44 -17.89 -8.91 -5.82
N TYR A 45 -18.22 -8.98 -7.12
CA TYR A 45 -17.40 -8.42 -8.20
C TYR A 45 -17.02 -6.95 -8.00
N MET A 46 -17.92 -6.12 -7.46
CA MET A 46 -17.63 -4.70 -7.26
C MET A 46 -16.61 -4.51 -6.14
N ARG A 47 -16.79 -5.20 -5.01
CA ARG A 47 -15.86 -5.15 -3.88
C ARG A 47 -14.51 -5.75 -4.23
N PHE A 48 -14.49 -6.89 -4.92
CA PHE A 48 -13.26 -7.53 -5.41
C PHE A 48 -12.41 -6.56 -6.21
N ASN A 49 -13.02 -5.90 -7.22
CA ASN A 49 -12.31 -4.95 -8.06
C ASN A 49 -11.88 -3.68 -7.32
N SER A 50 -12.68 -3.20 -6.37
CA SER A 50 -12.31 -2.09 -5.48
C SER A 50 -11.02 -2.42 -4.71
N VAL A 51 -11.02 -3.57 -4.01
CA VAL A 51 -9.88 -4.06 -3.22
C VAL A 51 -8.66 -4.26 -4.12
N ALA A 52 -8.82 -4.93 -5.26
CA ALA A 52 -7.74 -5.15 -6.22
C ALA A 52 -7.11 -3.83 -6.68
N MET A 53 -7.94 -2.85 -7.06
CA MET A 53 -7.46 -1.57 -7.56
C MET A 53 -6.76 -0.75 -6.48
N ASP A 54 -7.30 -0.69 -5.26
CA ASP A 54 -6.63 -0.01 -4.16
C ASP A 54 -5.27 -0.67 -3.82
N MET A 55 -5.19 -2.01 -3.86
CA MET A 55 -3.94 -2.73 -3.65
C MET A 55 -2.90 -2.43 -4.75
N VAL A 56 -3.30 -2.34 -6.02
CA VAL A 56 -2.43 -1.89 -7.12
C VAL A 56 -1.93 -0.46 -6.88
N GLN A 57 -2.82 0.44 -6.50
CA GLN A 57 -2.49 1.85 -6.30
C GLN A 57 -1.58 2.08 -5.09
N ALA A 58 -1.73 1.29 -4.03
CA ALA A 58 -0.79 1.26 -2.91
C ALA A 58 0.62 0.91 -3.38
N GLN A 59 0.76 -0.10 -4.24
CA GLN A 59 2.05 -0.53 -4.79
C GLN A 59 2.66 0.51 -5.73
N GLU A 60 1.86 1.14 -6.58
CA GLU A 60 2.34 2.23 -7.44
C GLU A 60 2.80 3.44 -6.63
N SER A 61 2.13 3.74 -5.51
CA SER A 61 2.57 4.78 -4.57
C SER A 61 3.88 4.40 -3.88
N ALA A 62 4.01 3.15 -3.43
CA ALA A 62 5.24 2.61 -2.84
C ALA A 62 6.42 2.65 -3.81
N ARG A 63 6.19 2.36 -5.10
CA ARG A 63 7.20 2.38 -6.16
C ARG A 63 7.76 3.78 -6.42
N LYS A 64 6.95 4.82 -6.22
CA LYS A 64 7.33 6.24 -6.42
C LYS A 64 8.19 6.82 -5.30
N LEU A 65 8.28 6.15 -4.15
CA LEU A 65 9.17 6.57 -3.07
C LEU A 65 10.63 6.53 -3.54
N SER A 66 11.42 7.53 -3.16
CA SER A 66 12.85 7.58 -3.46
C SER A 66 13.65 6.60 -2.61
N ASP A 67 14.83 6.20 -3.08
CA ASP A 67 15.74 5.36 -2.28
C ASP A 67 16.32 6.15 -1.10
N GLU A 68 16.52 7.46 -1.26
CA GLU A 68 16.94 8.35 -0.17
C GLU A 68 15.93 8.30 0.99
N PHE A 69 14.64 8.50 0.71
CA PHE A 69 13.60 8.44 1.72
C PHE A 69 13.55 7.07 2.43
N ARG A 70 13.64 5.97 1.69
CA ARG A 70 13.67 4.62 2.27
C ARG A 70 14.90 4.39 3.17
N ASN A 71 16.05 4.94 2.78
CA ASN A 71 17.29 4.83 3.56
C ASN A 71 17.27 5.72 4.82
N GLU A 72 16.54 6.83 4.80
CA GLU A 72 16.33 7.71 5.96
C GLU A 72 15.33 7.15 6.98
N THR A 73 14.49 6.21 6.56
CA THR A 73 13.42 5.60 7.39
C THR A 73 13.51 4.07 7.41
N PRO A 74 14.67 3.49 7.77
CA PRO A 74 14.89 2.04 7.68
C PRO A 74 14.00 1.21 8.62
N GLU A 75 13.37 1.84 9.62
CA GLU A 75 12.44 1.23 10.57
C GLU A 75 11.05 0.91 9.99
N LEU A 76 10.72 1.53 8.85
CA LEU A 76 9.47 1.30 8.13
C LEU A 76 9.54 0.01 7.28
N PRO A 77 8.40 -0.68 7.07
CA PRO A 77 8.34 -2.04 6.52
C PRO A 77 8.54 -2.11 4.99
N TRP A 78 9.67 -1.63 4.48
CA TRP A 78 9.92 -1.53 3.03
C TRP A 78 10.03 -2.87 2.31
N SER A 79 10.54 -3.90 2.98
CA SER A 79 10.63 -5.26 2.44
C SER A 79 9.25 -5.89 2.28
N GLU A 80 8.37 -5.71 3.27
CA GLU A 80 6.99 -6.21 3.27
C GLU A 80 6.13 -5.50 2.22
N LEU A 81 6.28 -4.17 2.08
CA LEU A 81 5.63 -3.41 1.00
C LEU A 81 6.06 -3.89 -0.39
N ARG A 82 7.33 -4.27 -0.56
CA ARG A 82 7.80 -4.88 -1.81
C ARG A 82 7.22 -6.28 -2.03
N ALA A 83 7.05 -7.06 -0.97
CA ALA A 83 6.49 -8.41 -1.06
C ALA A 83 5.04 -8.41 -1.53
N LEU A 84 4.23 -7.40 -1.16
CA LEU A 84 2.86 -7.25 -1.66
C LEU A 84 2.76 -7.28 -3.20
N ARG A 85 3.77 -6.73 -3.91
CA ARG A 85 3.80 -6.68 -5.39
C ARG A 85 3.70 -8.06 -6.02
N ASN A 86 4.28 -9.07 -5.37
CA ASN A 86 4.32 -10.41 -5.91
C ASN A 86 2.95 -11.10 -5.86
N VAL A 87 2.05 -10.64 -4.99
CA VAL A 87 0.73 -11.24 -4.80
C VAL A 87 -0.27 -10.80 -5.87
N ILE A 88 -0.24 -9.52 -6.27
CA ILE A 88 -1.20 -8.98 -7.27
C ILE A 88 -0.84 -9.39 -8.70
N VAL A 89 0.43 -9.66 -8.97
CA VAL A 89 0.96 -9.85 -10.34
C VAL A 89 1.02 -11.33 -10.74
N HIS A 90 0.32 -12.23 -10.04
CA HIS A 90 0.39 -13.64 -10.40
C HIS A 90 -0.22 -13.89 -11.80
N GLN A 91 0.63 -14.50 -12.63
CA GLN A 91 0.48 -14.78 -14.04
C GLN A 91 -0.78 -15.63 -14.29
N TYR A 92 -1.45 -15.40 -15.43
CA TYR A 92 -2.77 -15.91 -15.87
C TYR A 92 -3.93 -14.96 -15.55
N ASP A 93 -4.10 -13.90 -16.37
CA ASP A 93 -5.30 -13.05 -16.64
C ASP A 93 -6.35 -12.71 -15.53
N GLU A 94 -6.19 -13.21 -14.31
CA GLU A 94 -7.11 -13.18 -13.18
C GLU A 94 -6.31 -13.06 -11.87
N ILE A 95 -6.81 -12.22 -10.97
CA ILE A 95 -6.24 -12.05 -9.64
C ILE A 95 -6.72 -13.21 -8.78
N GLU A 96 -5.79 -13.93 -8.14
CA GLU A 96 -6.14 -15.03 -7.24
C GLU A 96 -6.81 -14.49 -5.97
N SER A 97 -8.06 -14.91 -5.73
CA SER A 97 -8.93 -14.31 -4.71
C SER A 97 -8.44 -14.54 -3.29
N TYR A 98 -7.84 -15.70 -3.01
CA TYR A 98 -7.27 -15.99 -1.69
C TYR A 98 -6.08 -15.08 -1.39
N ALA A 99 -5.16 -14.92 -2.33
CA ALA A 99 -3.97 -14.11 -2.17
C ALA A 99 -4.31 -12.62 -2.08
N LEU A 100 -5.29 -12.14 -2.85
CA LEU A 100 -5.82 -10.77 -2.72
C LEU A 100 -6.44 -10.56 -1.32
N TYR A 101 -7.31 -11.48 -0.89
CA TYR A 101 -7.98 -11.38 0.40
C TYR A 101 -6.98 -11.42 1.57
N GLU A 102 -6.04 -12.36 1.57
CA GLU A 102 -4.98 -12.45 2.59
C GLU A 102 -4.15 -11.16 2.64
N SER A 103 -3.76 -10.65 1.46
CA SER A 103 -2.96 -9.43 1.36
C SER A 103 -3.70 -8.20 1.85
N ALA A 104 -4.97 -8.04 1.46
CA ALA A 104 -5.79 -6.90 1.87
C ALA A 104 -6.25 -7.00 3.33
N THR A 105 -6.33 -8.19 3.92
CA THR A 105 -6.73 -8.35 5.32
C THR A 105 -5.54 -8.39 6.27
N THR A 106 -4.71 -9.43 6.18
CA THR A 106 -3.66 -9.73 7.15
C THR A 106 -2.43 -8.86 6.90
N SER A 107 -1.91 -8.86 5.68
CA SER A 107 -0.69 -8.10 5.33
C SER A 107 -0.92 -6.60 5.42
N ALA A 108 -2.02 -6.10 4.86
CA ALA A 108 -2.37 -4.67 4.94
C ALA A 108 -2.54 -4.21 6.39
N ARG A 109 -3.22 -4.99 7.26
CA ARG A 109 -3.33 -4.65 8.68
C ARG A 109 -1.96 -4.52 9.34
N HIS A 110 -1.06 -5.47 9.08
CA HIS A 110 0.29 -5.44 9.63
C HIS A 110 1.04 -4.17 9.18
N LEU A 111 1.03 -3.89 7.88
CA LEU A 111 1.66 -2.70 7.31
C LEU A 111 1.08 -1.41 7.87
N LEU A 112 -0.25 -1.29 7.94
CA LEU A 112 -0.93 -0.13 8.50
C LEU A 112 -0.53 0.13 9.95
N SER A 113 -0.36 -0.92 10.77
CA SER A 113 0.08 -0.77 12.17
C SER A 113 1.49 -0.16 12.30
N ARG A 114 2.31 -0.28 11.25
CA ARG A 114 3.68 0.22 11.21
C ARG A 114 3.81 1.58 10.51
N LEU A 115 2.99 1.82 9.49
CA LEU A 115 3.06 3.01 8.65
C LEU A 115 2.24 4.18 9.23
N ARG A 116 1.10 3.90 9.86
CA ARG A 116 0.20 4.94 10.38
C ARG A 116 0.88 5.93 11.32
N PRO A 117 1.63 5.49 12.36
CA PRO A 117 2.23 6.45 13.30
C PRO A 117 3.19 7.43 12.63
N TYR A 118 3.82 7.04 11.53
CA TYR A 118 4.70 7.92 10.77
C TYR A 118 3.92 8.88 9.88
N VAL A 119 2.81 8.44 9.27
CA VAL A 119 1.92 9.31 8.48
C VAL A 119 1.26 10.36 9.37
N ASP A 120 0.75 9.97 10.53
CA ASP A 120 0.12 10.90 11.48
C ASP A 120 1.10 12.03 11.87
N ALA A 121 2.38 11.68 12.09
CA ALA A 121 3.44 12.64 12.40
C ALA A 121 3.85 13.58 11.24
N ILE A 122 3.48 13.27 9.99
CA ILE A 122 3.66 14.17 8.84
C ILE A 122 2.52 15.18 8.74
N GLU A 123 1.30 14.75 9.10
CA GLU A 123 0.08 15.56 8.95
C GLU A 123 -0.13 16.55 10.10
N ASP A 124 0.55 16.34 11.23
CA ASP A 124 0.64 17.26 12.38
C ASP A 124 1.48 18.53 12.10
#